data_AF-A0A966YUU0-F1
#
_entry.id   AF-A0A966YUU0-F1
#
_cell.length_a   1.000
_cell.length_b   1.000
_cell.length_c   1.000
_cell.angle_alpha   90.00
_cell.angle_beta   90.00
_cell.angle_gamma   90.00
#
_symmetry.space_group_name_H-M   'P 1'
#
loop_
_entity.id
_entity.type
_entity.pdbx_description
1 polymer ?
#
loop_
_entity_poly.entity_id
_entity_poly.type
_entity_poly.pdbx_seq_one_letter_code
_entity_poly.pdbx_strand_id
1 'polypeptide(L)'
;MSLTVGAHGVDDGDVIAIVRPRSVSLHRERPEGSPRNVWRTTIDAVDRSDSRVRVQLGTPLPIAVEVTPAGFDALATEPDGEVWASVKASEIVVQPA
;
A
#
# COMPACT_ATOMS: atom_id res chain seq x y z
N MET A 1 -9.07 10.35 0.19
CA MET A 1 -8.02 10.06 1.20
C MET A 1 -6.89 11.06 1.01
N SER A 2 -6.26 11.55 2.08
CA SER A 2 -5.01 12.34 2.00
C SER A 2 -3.80 11.44 2.27
N LEU A 3 -2.68 11.70 1.61
CA LEU A 3 -1.41 11.01 1.81
C LEU A 3 -0.38 11.96 2.41
N THR A 4 0.35 11.48 3.41
CA THR A 4 1.55 12.13 3.95
C THR A 4 2.78 11.62 3.21
N VAL A 5 3.56 12.55 2.66
CA VAL A 5 4.80 12.27 1.92
C VAL A 5 6.02 12.78 2.69
N GLY A 6 7.22 12.36 2.29
CA GLY A 6 8.45 12.87 2.88
C GLY A 6 8.64 14.37 2.62
N ALA A 7 9.67 14.97 3.20
CA ALA A 7 10.05 16.33 2.82
C ALA A 7 10.50 16.33 1.34
N HIS A 8 9.73 16.99 0.49
CA HIS A 8 10.06 17.28 -0.90
C HIS A 8 10.24 18.79 -1.04
N GLY A 9 11.04 19.25 -2.01
CA GLY A 9 11.16 20.68 -2.32
C GLY A 9 9.77 21.23 -2.55
N VAL A 10 9.34 22.16 -1.70
CA VAL A 10 7.94 22.55 -1.57
C VAL A 10 7.53 23.35 -2.80
N ASP A 11 6.69 22.75 -3.65
CA ASP A 11 5.93 23.45 -4.68
C ASP A 11 4.45 23.18 -4.46
N ASP A 12 3.65 24.23 -4.26
CA ASP A 12 2.19 24.14 -4.30
C ASP A 12 1.76 23.80 -5.73
N GLY A 13 0.88 22.81 -5.90
CA GLY A 13 0.34 22.45 -7.21
C GLY A 13 -0.02 20.96 -7.34
N ASP A 14 -0.43 20.58 -8.55
CA ASP A 14 -0.69 19.19 -8.88
C ASP A 14 0.63 18.41 -8.95
N VAL A 15 0.63 17.23 -8.34
CA VAL A 15 1.80 16.36 -8.26
C VAL A 15 1.44 14.92 -8.56
N ILE A 16 2.42 14.16 -9.03
CA ILE A 16 2.33 12.71 -9.18
C ILE A 16 3.03 12.07 -7.97
N ALA A 17 2.26 11.30 -7.19
CA ALA A 17 2.79 10.47 -6.11
C ALA A 17 3.05 9.05 -6.62
N ILE A 18 4.30 8.60 -6.51
CA ILE A 18 4.75 7.27 -6.95
C ILE A 18 5.02 6.42 -5.73
N VAL A 19 4.33 5.28 -5.66
CA VAL A 19 4.51 4.26 -4.63
C VAL A 19 4.91 2.95 -5.29
N ARG A 20 6.04 2.37 -4.87
CA ARG A 20 6.45 1.05 -5.35
C ARG A 20 5.56 -0.01 -4.69
N PRO A 21 5.06 -1.02 -5.42
CA PRO A 21 4.20 -2.07 -4.85
C PRO A 21 4.78 -2.73 -3.60
N ARG A 22 6.09 -2.98 -3.58
CA ARG A 22 6.81 -3.59 -2.45
C ARG A 22 6.99 -2.68 -1.23
N SER A 23 6.74 -1.38 -1.37
CA SER A 23 6.84 -0.42 -0.25
C SER A 23 5.55 -0.35 0.56
N VAL A 24 4.47 -0.99 0.10
CA VAL A 24 3.22 -1.12 0.84
C VAL A 24 3.22 -2.44 1.59
N SER A 25 2.90 -2.40 2.89
CA SER A 25 2.73 -3.59 3.73
C SER A 25 1.26 -3.82 4.05
N LEU A 26 0.85 -5.08 4.08
CA LEU A 26 -0.51 -5.52 4.45
C LEU A 26 -0.50 -6.15 5.84
N HIS A 27 -1.57 -5.92 6.60
CA HIS A 27 -1.72 -6.37 7.97
C HIS A 27 -3.17 -6.80 8.25
N ARG A 28 -3.36 -7.75 9.16
CA ARG A 28 -4.69 -8.16 9.65
C ARG A 28 -5.33 -7.10 10.55
N GLU A 29 -4.52 -6.51 11.40
CA GLU A 29 -4.90 -5.46 12.34
C GLU A 29 -4.23 -4.15 11.98
N ARG A 30 -4.74 -3.04 12.51
CA ARG A 30 -4.17 -1.72 12.24
C ARG A 30 -2.73 -1.69 12.75
N PRO A 31 -1.71 -1.50 11.87
CA PRO A 31 -0.33 -1.47 12.32
C PRO A 31 -0.07 -0.23 13.19
N GLU A 32 0.69 -0.43 14.25
CA GLU A 32 1.23 0.65 15.07
C GLU A 32 2.59 1.13 14.55
N GLY A 33 3.05 2.28 15.06
CA GLY A 33 4.41 2.77 14.84
C GLY A 33 4.53 3.90 13.82
N SER A 34 5.55 3.81 12.97
CA SER A 34 6.03 4.93 12.15
C SER A 34 5.39 5.14 10.76
N PRO A 35 4.67 4.20 10.12
CA PRO A 35 3.96 4.49 8.88
C PRO A 35 2.97 5.64 9.07
N ARG A 36 3.08 6.68 8.23
CA ARG A 36 2.18 7.84 8.28
C ARG A 36 0.91 7.65 7.45
N ASN A 37 0.97 6.73 6.50
CA ASN A 37 -0.16 6.36 5.66
C ASN A 37 -0.59 4.96 6.07
N VAL A 38 -1.76 4.88 6.72
CA VAL A 38 -2.37 3.62 7.15
C VAL A 38 -3.85 3.72 6.83
N TRP A 39 -4.38 2.75 6.08
CA TRP A 39 -5.79 2.74 5.68
C TRP A 39 -6.33 1.31 5.64
N ARG A 40 -7.65 1.20 5.83
CA ARG A 40 -8.41 -0.05 5.69
C ARG A 40 -8.89 -0.17 4.24
N THR A 41 -8.88 -1.37 3.68
CA THR A 41 -9.28 -1.64 2.29
C THR A 41 -9.67 -3.10 2.11
N THR A 42 -10.32 -3.41 0.99
CA THR A 42 -10.53 -4.77 0.50
C THR A 42 -9.40 -5.21 -0.42
N ILE A 43 -9.27 -6.53 -0.59
CA ILE A 43 -8.48 -7.17 -1.63
C ILE A 43 -9.41 -7.44 -2.83
N ASP A 44 -9.20 -6.74 -3.94
CA ASP A 44 -10.06 -6.90 -5.11
C ASP A 44 -9.59 -8.05 -6.01
N ALA A 45 -8.27 -8.30 -6.05
CA ALA A 45 -7.70 -9.41 -6.82
C ALA A 45 -6.35 -9.86 -6.26
N VAL A 46 -6.02 -11.13 -6.50
CA VAL A 46 -4.74 -11.74 -6.11
C VAL A 46 -4.18 -12.52 -7.29
N ASP A 47 -2.95 -12.20 -7.69
CA ASP A 47 -2.18 -12.95 -8.67
C ASP A 47 -0.98 -13.57 -7.96
N ARG A 48 -0.94 -14.91 -7.90
CA ARG A 48 0.08 -15.68 -7.19
C ARG A 48 1.06 -16.31 -8.19
N SER A 49 2.35 -16.13 -7.92
CA SER A 49 3.44 -16.84 -8.58
C SER A 49 4.36 -17.49 -7.54
N ASP A 50 5.27 -18.35 -7.98
CA ASP A 50 6.15 -19.12 -7.10
C ASP A 50 6.98 -18.27 -6.12
N SER A 51 7.38 -17.06 -6.53
CA SER A 51 8.26 -16.19 -5.74
C SER A 51 7.58 -14.94 -5.17
N ARG A 52 6.38 -14.60 -5.62
CA ARG A 52 5.67 -13.37 -5.22
C ARG A 52 4.17 -13.49 -5.35
N VAL A 53 3.46 -12.70 -4.56
CA VAL A 53 2.02 -12.49 -4.65
C VAL A 53 1.77 -11.01 -4.92
N ARG A 54 1.05 -10.73 -6.01
CA ARG A 54 0.57 -9.38 -6.33
C ARG A 54 -0.88 -9.26 -5.89
N VAL A 55 -1.18 -8.23 -5.13
CA VAL A 55 -2.50 -7.97 -4.56
C VAL A 55 -2.99 -6.63 -5.11
N GLN A 56 -4.17 -6.62 -5.72
CA GLN A 56 -4.86 -5.38 -6.06
C GLN A 56 -5.74 -4.97 -4.89
N LEU A 57 -5.53 -3.79 -4.34
CA LEU A 57 -6.37 -3.22 -3.29
C LEU A 57 -7.53 -2.44 -3.88
N GLY A 58 -8.64 -2.40 -3.14
CA GLY A 58 -9.81 -1.59 -3.45
C GLY A 58 -9.76 -0.17 -2.89
N THR A 59 -10.94 0.39 -2.64
CA THR A 59 -11.08 1.75 -2.09
C THR A 59 -10.56 1.83 -0.64
N PRO A 60 -10.03 2.98 -0.18
CA PRO A 60 -10.03 4.31 -0.84
C PRO A 60 -8.86 4.55 -1.80
N LEU A 61 -7.93 3.62 -1.94
CA LEU A 61 -6.73 3.79 -2.77
C LEU A 61 -6.45 2.52 -3.57
N PRO A 62 -7.01 2.42 -4.80
CA PRO A 62 -6.81 1.25 -5.64
C PRO A 62 -5.37 1.17 -6.13
N ILE A 63 -4.56 0.34 -5.48
CA ILE A 63 -3.12 0.22 -5.76
C ILE A 63 -2.69 -1.24 -5.74
N ALA A 64 -1.73 -1.58 -6.60
CA ALA A 64 -1.09 -2.88 -6.58
C ALA A 64 0.00 -2.95 -5.51
N VAL A 65 -0.02 -4.02 -4.72
CA VAL A 65 0.97 -4.34 -3.69
C VAL A 65 1.67 -5.65 -4.06
N GLU A 66 2.94 -5.77 -3.72
CA GLU A 66 3.69 -7.02 -3.89
C GLU A 66 4.18 -7.49 -2.53
N VAL A 67 3.80 -8.72 -2.18
CA VAL A 67 4.19 -9.40 -0.93
C VAL A 67 4.75 -10.78 -1.24
N THR A 68 5.40 -11.41 -0.26
CA THR A 68 5.80 -12.82 -0.37
C THR A 68 4.60 -13.74 -0.21
N PRO A 69 4.62 -14.98 -0.77
CA PRO A 69 3.56 -15.97 -0.52
C PRO A 69 3.31 -16.19 0.98
N ALA A 70 4.37 -16.39 1.76
CA ALA A 70 4.26 -16.56 3.21
C ALA A 70 3.67 -15.32 3.91
N GLY A 71 4.01 -14.11 3.45
CA GLY A 71 3.45 -12.87 3.98
C GLY A 71 1.97 -12.72 3.68
N PHE A 72 1.53 -13.12 2.48
CA PHE A 72 0.12 -13.14 2.13
C PHE A 72 -0.67 -14.18 2.93
N ASP A 73 -0.15 -15.42 3.02
CA ASP A 73 -0.84 -16.50 3.74
C ASP A 73 -1.00 -16.17 5.23
N ALA A 74 -0.05 -15.43 5.83
CA ALA A 74 -0.16 -14.94 7.21
C ALA A 74 -1.28 -13.91 7.43
N LEU A 75 -1.85 -13.34 6.37
CA LEU A 75 -3.04 -12.49 6.46
C LEU A 75 -4.32 -13.29 6.70
N ALA A 76 -4.32 -14.60 6.41
CA ALA A 76 -5.48 -15.48 6.55
C ALA A 76 -6.75 -14.88 5.92
N THR A 77 -6.60 -14.34 4.71
CA THR A 77 -7.64 -13.62 3.97
C THR A 77 -7.67 -14.09 2.51
N GLU A 78 -8.72 -13.71 1.82
CA GLU A 78 -9.00 -14.04 0.42
C GLU A 78 -9.50 -12.79 -0.33
N PRO A 79 -9.70 -12.84 -1.65
CA PRO A 79 -10.40 -11.76 -2.36
C PRO A 79 -11.73 -11.39 -1.67
N ASP A 80 -12.12 -10.12 -1.75
CA ASP A 80 -13.18 -9.47 -0.98
C ASP A 80 -12.91 -9.37 0.54
N GLY A 81 -11.87 -10.03 1.04
CA GLY A 81 -11.39 -9.92 2.40
C GLY A 81 -10.77 -8.56 2.69
N GLU A 82 -10.85 -8.17 3.96
CA GLU A 82 -10.43 -6.84 4.40
C GLU A 82 -9.07 -6.87 5.10
N VAL A 83 -8.26 -5.86 4.83
CA VAL A 83 -6.90 -5.71 5.35
C VAL A 83 -6.59 -4.26 5.69
N TRP A 84 -5.55 -4.08 6.50
CA TRP A 84 -4.90 -2.79 6.70
C TRP A 84 -3.68 -2.68 5.80
N ALA A 85 -3.63 -1.65 4.96
CA ALA A 85 -2.47 -1.30 4.17
C ALA A 85 -1.70 -0.15 4.84
N SER A 86 -0.38 -0.17 4.70
CA SER A 86 0.48 0.87 5.24
C SER A 86 1.65 1.18 4.31
N VAL A 87 2.02 2.46 4.21
CA VAL A 87 3.25 2.89 3.54
C VAL A 87 3.90 4.04 4.32
N LYS A 88 5.22 4.01 4.44
CA LYS A 88 5.97 5.11 5.06
C LYS A 88 5.97 6.31 4.13
N ALA A 89 5.85 7.51 4.71
CA ALA A 89 5.91 8.75 3.95
C ALA A 89 7.20 8.87 3.12
N SER A 90 8.33 8.40 3.66
CA SER A 90 9.64 8.39 3.00
C SER A 90 9.75 7.46 1.78
N GLU A 91 8.80 6.54 1.61
CA GLU A 91 8.76 5.61 0.47
C GLU A 91 7.91 6.15 -0.69
N ILE A 92 7.20 7.27 -0.47
CA ILE A 92 6.42 7.94 -1.51
C ILE A 92 7.33 8.96 -2.19
N VAL A 93 7.53 8.80 -3.50
CA VAL A 93 8.24 9.78 -4.31
C VAL A 93 7.21 10.74 -4.89
N VAL A 94 7.49 12.03 -4.83
CA VAL A 94 6.64 13.07 -5.40
C VAL A 94 7.40 13.78 -6.52
N GLN A 95 6.72 14.01 -7.63
CA GLN A 95 7.22 14.81 -8.75
C GLN A 95 6.10 15.74 -9.27
N PRO A 96 6.43 16.85 -9.94
CA PRO A 96 5.44 17.69 -10.61
C PRO A 96 4.60 16.88 -11.63
N ALA A 97 3.35 17.30 -11.83
CA ALA A 97 2.44 16.70 -12.81
C ALA A 97 2.83 16.97 -14.27
#